data_AF-A0A6M3KRB9-F1
#
_entry.id   AF-A0A6M3KRB9-F1
#
_cell.length_a   1.000
_cell.length_b   1.000
_cell.length_c   1.000
_cell.angle_alpha   90.00
_cell.angle_beta   90.00
_cell.angle_gamma   90.00
#
_symmetry.space_group_name_H-M   'P 1'
#
loop_
_entity.id
_entity.type
_entity.pdbx_description
1 polymer ?
#
loop_
_entity_poly.entity_id
_entity_poly.type
_entity_poly.pdbx_seq_one_letter_code
_entity_poly.pdbx_strand_id
1 'polypeptide(L)'
;MHYEEYVLPSMEIIALYIGLATVIGSIVGAFISTLLGRFQTVSSFRQDWINSLRLTFAEILLQCEKYTDIAYQDNSEAYLEKIELVRAISKVKLFLNINEELSSSLIGKIENIPKDFMGKKGGTDDFAIIKPEIEILMQNILKEEWNRVRDGEIIWKLKKFSKAGNFLKSNSYPRWQIIFLFLLLLALEYLLLCTAL
;
A
#
# COMPACT_ATOMS: atom_id res chain seq x y z
N MET A 1 -33.67 53.30 -25.22
CA MET A 1 -33.69 51.83 -25.10
C MET A 1 -32.79 51.30 -26.21
N HIS A 2 -31.48 51.23 -25.94
CA HIS A 2 -30.52 50.72 -26.91
C HIS A 2 -30.50 49.19 -26.79
N TYR A 3 -30.89 48.51 -27.85
CA TYR A 3 -30.67 47.07 -27.96
C TYR A 3 -29.22 46.88 -28.37
N GLU A 4 -28.39 46.32 -27.49
CA GLU A 4 -27.08 45.80 -27.87
C GLU A 4 -27.28 44.66 -28.86
N GLU A 5 -26.75 44.84 -30.06
CA GLU A 5 -26.75 43.83 -31.12
C GLU A 5 -25.71 42.76 -30.75
N TYR A 6 -26.18 41.63 -30.23
CA TYR A 6 -25.32 40.49 -29.92
C TYR A 6 -24.76 39.92 -31.23
N VAL A 7 -23.50 40.24 -31.53
CA VAL A 7 -22.77 39.66 -32.66
C VAL A 7 -22.45 38.21 -32.32
N LEU A 8 -23.20 37.28 -32.89
CA LEU A 8 -22.92 35.85 -32.73
C LEU A 8 -21.53 35.53 -33.32
N PRO A 9 -20.71 34.72 -32.62
CA PRO A 9 -19.41 34.32 -33.13
C PRO A 9 -19.57 33.57 -34.46
N SER A 10 -18.65 33.79 -35.40
CA SER A 10 -18.69 33.11 -36.69
C SER A 10 -18.51 31.60 -36.53
N MET A 11 -19.16 30.82 -37.40
CA MET A 11 -19.09 29.35 -37.39
C MET A 11 -17.64 28.81 -37.43
N GLU A 12 -16.74 29.56 -38.05
CA GLU A 12 -15.31 29.24 -38.15
C GLU A 12 -14.62 29.26 -36.77
N ILE A 13 -14.94 30.24 -35.93
CA ILE A 13 -14.40 30.36 -34.57
C ILE A 13 -14.87 29.19 -33.71
N ILE A 14 -16.14 28.81 -33.83
CA ILE A 14 -16.70 27.66 -33.10
C ILE A 14 -16.00 26.36 -33.51
N ALA A 15 -15.80 26.14 -34.82
CA ALA A 15 -15.11 24.96 -35.32
C ALA A 15 -13.66 24.87 -34.83
N LEU A 16 -12.95 26.01 -34.77
CA LEU A 16 -11.59 26.08 -34.24
C LEU A 16 -11.53 25.66 -32.76
N TYR A 17 -12.46 26.15 -31.93
CA TYR A 17 -12.51 25.77 -30.51
C TYR A 17 -12.81 24.29 -30.31
N ILE A 18 -13.74 23.72 -31.08
CA ILE A 18 -14.05 22.28 -31.02
C ILE A 18 -12.82 21.45 -31.42
N GLY A 19 -12.13 21.84 -32.49
CA GLY A 19 -10.90 21.18 -32.94
C GLY A 19 -9.81 21.21 -31.86
N LEU A 20 -9.58 22.38 -31.26
CA LEU A 20 -8.58 22.58 -30.21
C LEU A 20 -8.93 21.78 -28.94
N ALA A 21 -10.19 21.82 -28.50
CA ALA A 21 -10.68 21.05 -27.37
C ALA A 21 -10.53 19.53 -27.61
N THR A 22 -10.79 19.05 -28.83
CA THR A 22 -10.63 17.64 -29.20
C THR A 22 -9.17 17.21 -29.11
N VAL A 23 -8.25 18.03 -29.62
CA VAL A 23 -6.80 17.75 -29.54
C VAL A 23 -6.34 17.71 -28.09
N ILE A 24 -6.68 18.74 -27.28
CA ILE A 24 -6.35 18.77 -25.85
C ILE A 24 -6.94 17.56 -25.13
N GLY A 25 -8.22 17.26 -25.35
CA GLY A 25 -8.91 16.12 -24.75
C GLY A 25 -8.24 14.79 -25.10
N SER A 26 -7.81 14.60 -26.35
CA SER A 26 -7.10 13.39 -26.77
C SER A 26 -5.73 13.24 -26.08
N ILE A 27 -4.98 14.33 -25.94
CA ILE A 27 -3.66 14.34 -25.27
C ILE A 27 -3.82 14.03 -23.78
N VAL A 28 -4.77 14.69 -23.11
CA VAL A 28 -5.07 14.46 -21.70
C VAL A 28 -5.57 13.03 -21.48
N GLY A 29 -6.45 12.53 -22.35
CA GLY A 29 -6.96 11.16 -22.29
C GLY A 29 -5.86 10.11 -22.44
N ALA A 30 -4.96 10.27 -23.41
CA ALA A 30 -3.83 9.38 -23.62
C ALA A 30 -2.88 9.37 -22.40
N PHE A 31 -2.63 10.54 -21.82
CA PHE A 31 -1.81 10.68 -20.62
C PHE A 31 -2.43 9.97 -19.41
N ILE A 32 -3.72 10.20 -19.14
CA ILE A 32 -4.45 9.54 -18.04
C ILE A 32 -4.46 8.03 -18.23
N SER A 33 -4.74 7.54 -19.44
CA SER A 33 -4.75 6.10 -19.75
C SER A 33 -3.39 5.45 -19.46
N THR A 34 -2.30 6.11 -19.85
CA THR A 34 -0.93 5.63 -19.61
C THR A 34 -0.62 5.57 -18.10
N LEU A 35 -1.03 6.59 -17.34
CA LEU A 35 -0.86 6.62 -15.89
C LEU A 35 -1.66 5.51 -15.20
N LEU A 36 -2.92 5.33 -15.57
CA LEU A 36 -3.78 4.27 -15.03
C LEU A 36 -3.19 2.89 -15.30
N GLY A 37 -2.70 2.64 -16.52
CA GLY A 37 -2.03 1.40 -16.86
C GLY A 37 -0.83 1.11 -15.96
N ARG A 38 0.04 2.10 -15.74
CA ARG A 38 1.18 1.97 -14.81
C ARG A 38 0.74 1.69 -13.38
N PHE A 39 -0.27 2.41 -12.88
CA PHE A 39 -0.77 2.21 -11.51
C PHE A 39 -1.40 0.82 -11.32
N GLN A 40 -2.10 0.31 -12.32
CA GLN A 40 -2.68 -1.03 -12.29
C GLN A 40 -1.59 -2.11 -12.20
N THR A 41 -0.56 -2.03 -13.05
CA THR A 41 0.56 -2.98 -13.03
C THR A 41 1.36 -2.92 -11.72
N VAL A 42 1.62 -1.71 -11.20
CA VAL A 42 2.31 -1.58 -9.90
C VAL A 42 1.46 -2.15 -8.77
N SER A 43 0.15 -1.95 -8.80
CA SER A 43 -0.77 -2.51 -7.80
C SER A 43 -0.78 -4.04 -7.85
N SER A 44 -0.80 -4.66 -9.04
CA SER A 44 -0.75 -6.13 -9.15
C SER A 44 0.56 -6.70 -8.61
N PHE A 45 1.71 -6.12 -8.97
CA PHE A 45 3.00 -6.56 -8.42
C PHE A 45 3.09 -6.43 -6.90
N ARG A 46 2.50 -5.36 -6.33
CA ARG A 46 2.44 -5.22 -4.87
C ARG A 46 1.53 -6.26 -4.22
N GLN A 47 0.40 -6.60 -4.84
CA GLN A 47 -0.48 -7.66 -4.35
C GLN A 47 0.22 -9.03 -4.38
N ASP A 48 0.94 -9.35 -5.45
CA ASP A 48 1.74 -10.58 -5.56
C ASP A 48 2.84 -10.64 -4.51
N TRP A 49 3.49 -9.51 -4.25
CA TRP A 49 4.47 -9.36 -3.17
C TRP A 49 3.83 -9.58 -1.78
N ILE A 50 2.66 -8.98 -1.49
CA ILE A 50 1.92 -9.19 -0.22
C ILE A 50 1.54 -10.68 -0.06
N ASN A 51 1.09 -11.32 -1.13
CA ASN A 51 0.72 -12.73 -1.09
C ASN A 51 1.95 -13.62 -0.81
N SER A 52 3.08 -13.32 -1.45
CA SER A 52 4.36 -14.01 -1.19
C SER A 52 4.84 -13.84 0.24
N LEU A 53 4.69 -12.62 0.80
CA LEU A 53 4.99 -12.33 2.19
C LEU A 53 4.08 -13.13 3.15
N ARG A 54 2.77 -13.19 2.88
CA ARG A 54 1.81 -13.97 3.67
C ARG A 54 2.18 -15.46 3.70
N LEU A 55 2.55 -16.03 2.55
CA LEU A 55 3.00 -17.42 2.47
C LEU A 55 4.29 -17.64 3.26
N THR A 56 5.23 -16.69 3.18
CA THR A 56 6.49 -16.76 3.95
C THR A 56 6.24 -16.66 5.46
N PHE A 57 5.28 -15.85 5.91
CA PHE A 57 4.87 -15.82 7.32
C PHE A 57 4.27 -17.14 7.79
N ALA A 58 3.39 -17.75 6.99
CA ALA A 58 2.84 -19.07 7.30
C ALA A 58 3.93 -20.15 7.35
N GLU A 59 4.89 -20.11 6.43
CA GLU A 59 6.06 -20.98 6.39
C GLU A 59 6.89 -20.83 7.68
N ILE A 60 7.18 -19.60 8.13
CA ILE A 60 7.89 -19.37 9.39
C ILE A 60 7.15 -19.96 10.58
N LEU A 61 5.85 -19.71 10.71
CA LEU A 61 5.07 -20.22 11.84
C LEU A 61 5.09 -21.75 11.87
N LEU A 62 4.89 -22.39 10.72
CA LEU A 62 4.96 -23.85 10.60
C LEU A 62 6.35 -24.38 10.98
N GLN A 63 7.41 -23.76 10.49
CA GLN A 63 8.77 -24.18 10.78
C GLN A 63 9.15 -23.95 12.26
N CYS A 64 8.62 -22.90 12.89
CA CYS A 64 8.77 -22.71 14.33
C CYS A 64 8.15 -23.87 15.11
N GLU A 65 6.89 -24.23 14.82
CA GLU A 65 6.19 -25.35 15.49
C GLU A 65 6.99 -26.66 15.36
N LYS A 66 7.36 -27.02 14.11
CA LYS A 66 8.14 -28.23 13.83
C LYS A 66 9.47 -28.21 14.57
N TYR A 67 10.19 -27.09 14.51
CA TYR A 67 11.49 -26.96 15.16
C TYR A 67 11.37 -27.06 16.68
N THR A 68 10.43 -26.36 17.30
CA THR A 68 10.28 -26.33 18.77
C THR A 68 9.92 -27.70 19.34
N ASP A 69 9.21 -28.53 18.58
CA ASP A 69 8.86 -29.90 18.99
C ASP A 69 10.06 -30.85 19.01
N ILE A 70 11.09 -30.59 18.20
CA ILE A 70 12.25 -31.50 18.09
C ILE A 70 13.57 -30.87 18.51
N ALA A 71 13.60 -29.57 18.85
CA ALA A 71 14.80 -28.81 19.15
C ALA A 71 15.63 -29.37 20.32
N TYR A 72 14.99 -30.12 21.22
CA TYR A 72 15.65 -30.76 22.36
C TYR A 72 16.39 -32.06 22.01
N GLN A 73 16.13 -32.66 20.84
CA GLN A 73 16.63 -33.99 20.50
C GLN A 73 18.08 -34.01 20.03
N ASP A 74 18.67 -32.84 19.74
CA ASP A 74 20.05 -32.64 19.25
C ASP A 74 20.50 -33.67 18.20
N ASN A 75 19.61 -33.95 17.24
CA ASN A 75 19.81 -34.93 16.18
C ASN A 75 19.82 -34.27 14.79
N SER A 76 20.07 -35.06 13.75
CA SER A 76 20.10 -34.57 12.36
C SER A 76 18.77 -33.95 11.92
N GLU A 77 17.64 -34.45 12.43
CA GLU A 77 16.31 -33.92 12.12
C GLU A 77 16.13 -32.51 12.68
N ALA A 78 16.46 -32.30 13.96
CA ALA A 78 16.43 -31.00 14.61
C ALA A 78 17.34 -29.97 13.91
N TYR A 79 18.51 -30.43 13.43
CA TYR A 79 19.42 -29.58 12.67
C TYR A 79 18.85 -29.18 11.29
N LEU A 80 18.17 -30.11 10.59
CA LEU A 80 17.52 -29.81 9.32
C LEU A 80 16.38 -28.82 9.49
N GLU A 81 15.47 -29.04 10.44
CA GLU A 81 14.36 -28.11 10.71
C GLU A 81 14.87 -26.73 11.15
N LYS A 82 15.98 -26.66 11.90
CA LYS A 82 16.66 -25.40 12.19
C LYS A 82 17.09 -24.66 10.92
N ILE A 83 17.69 -25.36 9.96
CA ILE A 83 18.10 -24.77 8.68
C ILE A 83 16.90 -24.26 7.90
N GLU A 84 15.81 -25.03 7.84
CA GLU A 84 14.55 -24.63 7.19
C GLU A 84 13.99 -23.35 7.80
N LEU A 85 13.94 -23.27 9.14
CA LEU A 85 13.51 -22.08 9.86
C LEU A 85 14.42 -20.87 9.57
N VAL A 86 15.74 -21.04 9.64
CA VAL A 86 16.71 -19.98 9.31
C VAL A 86 16.55 -19.50 7.87
N ARG A 87 16.26 -20.41 6.93
CA ARG A 87 16.00 -20.04 5.53
C ARG A 87 14.73 -19.21 5.40
N ALA A 88 13.65 -19.61 6.06
CA ALA A 88 12.39 -18.87 6.04
C ALA A 88 12.55 -17.48 6.67
N ILE A 89 13.28 -17.36 7.79
CA ILE A 89 13.64 -16.08 8.42
C ILE A 89 14.48 -15.20 7.47
N SER A 90 15.47 -15.78 6.81
CA SER A 90 16.32 -15.05 5.86
C SER A 90 15.51 -14.53 4.66
N LYS A 91 14.56 -15.35 4.17
CA LYS A 91 13.64 -14.97 3.09
C LYS A 91 12.75 -13.80 3.50
N VAL A 92 12.17 -13.81 4.71
CA VAL A 92 11.32 -12.69 5.16
C VAL A 92 12.10 -11.39 5.38
N LYS A 93 13.38 -11.47 5.79
CA LYS A 93 14.26 -10.30 5.85
C LYS A 93 14.42 -9.59 4.50
N LEU A 94 14.36 -10.32 3.39
CA LEU A 94 14.42 -9.74 2.04
C LEU A 94 13.11 -9.05 1.64
N PHE A 95 11.98 -9.49 2.20
CA PHE A 95 10.70 -8.85 1.98
C PHE A 95 10.55 -7.57 2.81
N LEU A 96 10.97 -7.61 4.08
CA LEU A 96 10.70 -6.54 5.04
C LEU A 96 11.75 -5.42 5.03
N ASN A 97 11.31 -4.20 5.35
CA ASN A 97 12.19 -3.05 5.51
C ASN A 97 12.55 -2.85 6.99
N ILE A 98 13.82 -3.05 7.37
CA ILE A 98 14.26 -2.96 8.77
C ILE A 98 14.10 -1.56 9.39
N ASN A 99 13.98 -0.51 8.56
CA ASN A 99 13.74 0.85 9.03
C ASN A 99 12.28 1.08 9.48
N GLU A 100 11.38 0.13 9.21
CA GLU A 100 9.99 0.18 9.68
C GLU A 100 9.89 -0.53 11.04
N GLU A 101 9.31 0.15 12.03
CA GLU A 101 9.22 -0.33 13.42
C GLU A 101 8.61 -1.73 13.54
N LEU A 102 7.48 -1.98 12.87
CA LEU A 102 6.80 -3.29 12.89
C LEU A 102 7.70 -4.39 12.33
N SER A 103 8.39 -4.10 11.22
CA SER A 103 9.32 -5.05 10.60
C SER A 103 10.51 -5.33 11.49
N SER A 104 11.13 -4.29 12.06
CA SER A 104 12.26 -4.45 12.99
C SER A 104 11.87 -5.25 14.23
N SER A 105 10.71 -4.95 14.82
CA SER A 105 10.19 -5.70 15.97
C SER A 105 9.91 -7.16 15.64
N LEU A 106 9.34 -7.46 14.46
CA LEU A 106 9.08 -8.84 14.05
C LEU A 106 10.39 -9.60 13.84
N ILE A 107 11.34 -9.02 13.09
CA ILE A 107 12.65 -9.64 12.82
C ILE A 107 13.38 -9.93 14.13
N GLY A 108 13.41 -8.99 15.07
CA GLY A 108 14.04 -9.18 16.37
C GLY A 108 13.44 -10.32 17.19
N LYS A 109 12.14 -10.59 17.06
CA LYS A 109 11.49 -11.73 17.73
C LYS A 109 11.82 -13.06 17.04
N ILE A 110 11.67 -13.13 15.72
CA ILE A 110 11.80 -14.42 15.01
C ILE A 110 13.25 -14.88 14.85
N GLU A 111 14.22 -13.94 14.76
CA GLU A 111 15.63 -14.27 14.54
C GLU A 111 16.26 -14.99 15.74
N ASN A 112 15.74 -14.75 16.95
CA ASN A 112 16.26 -15.38 18.16
C ASN A 112 15.69 -16.77 18.40
N ILE A 113 14.58 -17.16 17.75
CA ILE A 113 13.91 -18.47 17.96
C ILE A 113 14.89 -19.65 17.77
N PRO A 114 15.65 -19.78 16.66
CA PRO A 114 16.58 -20.90 16.49
C PRO A 114 17.65 -21.01 17.58
N LYS A 115 17.94 -19.93 18.30
CA LYS A 115 18.92 -19.89 19.39
C LYS A 115 18.27 -20.13 20.74
N ASP A 116 17.11 -19.53 20.96
CA ASP A 116 16.43 -19.53 22.26
C ASP A 116 15.86 -20.90 22.61
N PHE A 117 15.49 -21.70 21.61
CA PHE A 117 14.85 -23.01 21.80
C PHE A 117 15.78 -24.21 21.58
N MET A 118 16.98 -24.00 21.02
CA MET A 118 17.91 -25.10 20.73
C MET A 118 18.35 -25.82 22.01
N GLY A 119 18.22 -27.16 22.03
CA GLY A 119 18.65 -28.00 23.15
C GLY A 119 17.80 -27.85 24.42
N LYS A 120 16.69 -27.10 24.38
CA LYS A 120 15.81 -26.89 25.54
C LYS A 120 14.56 -27.76 25.45
N LYS A 121 14.28 -28.50 26.52
CA LYS A 121 13.00 -29.21 26.69
C LYS A 121 11.91 -28.20 27.06
N GLY A 122 10.72 -28.35 26.49
CA GLY A 122 9.60 -27.43 26.69
C GLY A 122 9.54 -26.27 25.71
N GLY A 123 10.33 -26.31 24.63
CA GLY A 123 10.35 -25.24 23.65
C GLY A 123 8.99 -24.95 22.99
N THR A 124 8.15 -25.97 22.82
CA THR A 124 6.78 -25.82 22.31
C THR A 124 5.91 -24.94 23.21
N ASP A 125 5.95 -25.15 24.53
CA ASP A 125 5.17 -24.37 25.50
C ASP A 125 5.65 -22.92 25.55
N ASP A 126 6.96 -22.71 25.58
CA ASP A 126 7.58 -21.38 25.57
C ASP A 126 7.27 -20.64 24.24
N PHE A 127 7.25 -21.35 23.10
CA PHE A 127 6.88 -20.76 21.81
C PHE A 127 5.40 -20.39 21.76
N ALA A 128 4.51 -21.22 22.33
CA ALA A 128 3.08 -20.96 22.39
C ALA A 128 2.74 -19.64 23.11
N ILE A 129 3.59 -19.21 24.07
CA ILE A 129 3.44 -17.93 24.78
C ILE A 129 3.75 -16.74 23.85
N ILE A 130 4.83 -16.82 23.06
CA ILE A 130 5.29 -15.69 22.21
C ILE A 130 4.62 -15.66 20.83
N LYS A 131 4.09 -16.80 20.37
CA LYS A 131 3.47 -16.96 19.04
C LYS A 131 2.36 -15.93 18.77
N PRO A 132 1.40 -15.66 19.67
CA PRO A 132 0.36 -14.68 19.43
C PRO A 132 0.90 -13.27 19.15
N GLU A 133 1.98 -12.86 19.82
CA GLU A 133 2.60 -11.56 19.58
C GLU A 133 3.24 -11.47 18.19
N ILE A 134 3.89 -12.56 17.76
CA ILE A 134 4.47 -12.69 16.42
C ILE A 134 3.37 -12.61 15.35
N GLU A 135 2.27 -13.34 15.54
CA GLU A 135 1.12 -13.32 14.63
C GLU A 135 0.51 -11.92 14.52
N ILE A 136 0.36 -11.21 15.65
CA ILE A 136 -0.14 -9.82 15.66
C ILE A 136 0.78 -8.90 14.86
N LEU A 137 2.10 -9.01 15.02
CA LEU A 137 3.07 -8.22 14.24
C LEU A 137 2.97 -8.53 12.74
N MET A 138 2.91 -9.82 12.38
CA MET A 138 2.72 -10.25 10.98
C MET A 138 1.43 -9.68 10.38
N GLN A 139 0.31 -9.78 11.10
CA GLN A 139 -0.98 -9.24 10.66
C GLN A 139 -0.96 -7.71 10.52
N ASN A 140 -0.32 -7.01 11.46
CA ASN A 140 -0.19 -5.56 11.41
C ASN A 140 0.66 -5.11 10.21
N ILE A 141 1.77 -5.80 9.91
CA ILE A 141 2.58 -5.54 8.70
C ILE A 141 1.73 -5.74 7.44
N LEU A 142 1.04 -6.88 7.31
CA LEU A 142 0.18 -7.14 6.14
C LEU A 142 -0.92 -6.09 6.00
N LYS A 143 -1.53 -5.66 7.10
CA LYS A 143 -2.56 -4.62 7.11
C LYS A 143 -2.00 -3.27 6.68
N GLU A 144 -0.79 -2.93 7.11
CA GLU A 144 -0.14 -1.67 6.75
C GLU A 144 0.21 -1.63 5.26
N GLU A 145 0.77 -2.71 4.72
CA GLU A 145 1.07 -2.82 3.29
C GLU A 145 -0.20 -2.87 2.44
N TRP A 146 -1.26 -3.54 2.91
CA TRP A 146 -2.56 -3.50 2.24
C TRP A 146 -3.13 -2.08 2.17
N ASN A 147 -3.06 -1.33 3.27
CA ASN A 147 -3.49 0.07 3.29
C ASN A 147 -2.66 0.91 2.31
N ARG A 148 -1.35 0.67 2.21
CA ARG A 148 -0.45 1.35 1.28
C ARG A 148 -0.81 1.07 -0.18
N VAL A 149 -1.17 -0.17 -0.53
CA VAL A 149 -1.62 -0.53 -1.89
C VAL A 149 -2.99 0.06 -2.21
N ARG A 150 -3.95 -0.06 -1.29
CA ARG A 150 -5.32 0.44 -1.50
C ARG A 150 -5.36 1.96 -1.66
N ASP A 151 -4.67 2.67 -0.78
CA ASP A 151 -4.71 4.14 -0.75
C ASP A 151 -3.74 4.74 -1.77
N GLY A 152 -2.72 4.00 -2.20
CA GLY A 152 -1.60 4.51 -2.97
C GLY A 152 -0.58 5.24 -2.07
N GLU A 153 0.67 5.33 -2.54
CA GLU A 153 1.80 5.74 -1.69
C GLU A 153 1.67 7.19 -1.18
N ILE A 154 1.17 8.10 -2.01
CA ILE A 154 1.01 9.52 -1.65
C ILE A 154 -0.05 9.68 -0.55
N ILE A 155 -1.25 9.12 -0.78
CA ILE A 155 -2.36 9.23 0.17
C ILE A 155 -2.02 8.50 1.48
N TRP A 156 -1.35 7.35 1.38
CA TRP A 156 -0.90 6.60 2.56
C TRP A 156 0.13 7.39 3.39
N LYS A 157 1.15 7.99 2.76
CA LYS A 157 2.14 8.83 3.48
C LYS A 157 1.44 10.00 4.17
N LEU A 158 0.53 10.69 3.49
CA LEU A 158 -0.24 11.80 4.07
C LEU A 158 -1.07 11.35 5.28
N LYS A 159 -1.78 10.21 5.19
CA LYS A 159 -2.53 9.63 6.33
C LYS A 159 -1.62 9.21 7.49
N LYS A 160 -0.42 8.72 7.19
CA LYS A 160 0.56 8.33 8.21
C LYS A 160 1.09 9.56 8.95
N PHE A 161 1.41 10.63 8.23
CA PHE A 161 1.81 11.91 8.83
C PHE A 161 0.68 12.55 9.65
N SER A 162 -0.58 12.47 9.20
CA SER A 162 -1.71 13.01 9.96
C SER A 162 -2.07 12.18 11.20
N LYS A 163 -1.73 10.89 11.24
CA LYS A 163 -1.83 10.08 12.48
C LYS A 163 -0.71 10.38 13.48
N ALA A 164 0.50 10.70 13.00
CA ALA A 164 1.63 11.05 13.86
C ALA A 164 1.45 12.45 14.48
N GLY A 165 0.83 13.38 13.75
CA GLY A 165 0.39 14.67 14.27
C GLY A 165 -1.05 14.58 14.77
N ASN A 166 -1.27 14.31 16.06
CA ASN A 166 -2.58 14.48 16.73
C ASN A 166 -3.02 15.97 16.77
N PHE A 167 -3.07 16.65 15.62
CA PHE A 167 -3.52 18.05 15.50
C PHE A 167 -4.74 18.23 14.60
N LEU A 168 -5.16 17.21 13.85
CA LEU A 168 -6.42 17.29 13.10
C LEU A 168 -7.25 16.01 13.29
N LYS A 169 -7.81 15.87 14.50
CA LYS A 169 -9.12 15.22 14.66
C LYS A 169 -10.15 16.09 13.92
N SER A 170 -10.24 15.93 12.60
CA SER A 170 -11.45 16.30 11.88
C SER A 170 -11.52 15.57 10.55
N ASN A 171 -12.47 14.64 10.53
CA ASN A 171 -13.29 14.27 9.39
C ASN A 171 -12.62 13.54 8.21
N SER A 172 -13.06 12.29 8.03
CA SER A 172 -12.94 11.52 6.80
C SER A 172 -13.18 12.41 5.57
N TYR A 173 -12.13 12.72 4.81
CA TYR A 173 -12.26 13.48 3.58
C TYR A 173 -13.16 12.70 2.60
N PRO A 174 -14.34 13.24 2.25
CA PRO A 174 -15.27 12.51 1.43
C PRO A 174 -14.98 12.79 -0.05
N ARG A 175 -15.36 11.85 -0.92
CA ARG A 175 -15.30 11.94 -2.40
C ARG A 175 -15.82 13.28 -2.97
N TRP A 176 -16.59 14.03 -2.20
CA TRP A 176 -17.04 15.40 -2.49
C TRP A 176 -15.94 16.42 -2.76
N GLN A 177 -14.71 16.28 -2.27
CA GLN A 177 -13.65 17.25 -2.60
C GLN A 177 -13.17 17.14 -4.05
N ILE A 178 -13.13 15.92 -4.60
CA ILE A 178 -12.86 15.71 -6.03
C ILE A 178 -14.03 16.25 -6.85
N ILE A 179 -15.27 16.01 -6.39
CA ILE A 179 -16.48 16.58 -7.02
C ILE A 179 -16.45 18.11 -6.93
N PHE A 180 -16.03 18.70 -5.82
CA PHE A 180 -15.95 20.14 -5.63
C PHE A 180 -14.85 20.76 -6.51
N LEU A 181 -13.67 20.15 -6.59
CA LEU A 181 -12.61 20.59 -7.51
C LEU A 181 -13.06 20.47 -8.97
N PHE A 182 -13.79 19.41 -9.32
CA PHE A 182 -14.33 19.23 -10.67
C PHE A 182 -15.43 20.25 -10.98
N LEU A 183 -16.34 20.53 -10.03
CA LEU A 183 -17.37 21.57 -10.15
C LEU A 183 -16.75 22.96 -10.19
N LEU A 184 -15.69 23.22 -9.44
CA LEU A 184 -14.96 24.48 -9.47
C LEU A 184 -14.25 24.69 -10.81
N LEU A 185 -13.72 23.62 -11.40
CA LEU A 185 -13.09 23.65 -12.73
C LEU A 185 -14.13 23.92 -13.83
N LEU A 186 -15.29 23.24 -13.77
CA LEU A 186 -16.43 23.51 -14.66
C LEU A 186 -16.99 24.93 -14.49
N ALA A 187 -17.05 25.43 -13.25
CA ALA A 187 -17.47 26.80 -12.98
C ALA A 187 -16.46 27.83 -13.53
N LEU A 188 -15.17 27.52 -13.49
CA LEU A 188 -14.11 28.36 -14.06
C LEU A 188 -14.18 28.39 -15.59
N GLU A 189 -14.41 27.23 -16.23
CA GLU A 189 -14.65 27.15 -17.68
C GLU A 189 -15.89 27.93 -18.10
N TYR A 190 -16.98 27.83 -17.33
CA TYR A 190 -18.22 28.59 -17.58
C TYR A 190 -18.00 30.10 -17.42
N LEU A 191 -17.26 30.53 -16.39
CA LEU A 191 -16.95 31.94 -16.17
C LEU A 191 -16.09 32.51 -17.31
N LEU A 192 -15.09 31.74 -17.77
CA LEU A 192 -14.27 32.11 -18.93
C LEU A 192 -15.10 32.24 -20.21
N LEU A 193 -16.07 31.35 -20.43
CA LEU A 193 -17.02 31.43 -21.55
C LEU A 193 -17.92 32.66 -21.47
N CYS A 194 -18.43 32.99 -20.27
CA CYS A 194 -19.26 34.18 -20.06
C CYS A 194 -18.48 35.49 -20.19
N THR A 195 -17.19 35.52 -19.88
CA THR A 195 -16.34 36.72 -20.09
C THR A 195 -15.87 36.90 -21.54
N ALA A 196 -16.00 35.86 -22.37
CA ALA A 196 -15.63 35.88 -23.78
C ALA A 196 -16.82 36.18 -24.72
N LEU A 197 -18.04 36.29 -24.17
CA LEU A 197 -19.29 36.71 -24.81
C LEU A 197 -19.59 38.17 -24.44
#